data_AF-A0A925TAD3-F1
#
_entry.id   AF-A0A925TAD3-F1
#
_cell.length_a   1.000
_cell.length_b   1.000
_cell.length_c   1.000
_cell.angle_alpha   90.00
_cell.angle_beta   90.00
_cell.angle_gamma   90.00
#
_symmetry.space_group_name_H-M   'P 1'
#
loop_
_entity.id
_entity.type
_entity.pdbx_description
1 polymer ?
#
loop_
_entity_poly.entity_id
_entity_poly.type
_entity_poly.pdbx_seq_one_letter_code
_entity_poly.pdbx_strand_id
1 'polypeptide(L)'
;MIYKAIGVMSGSSLDGLDLVYVHFHESAGKWSYEIVAGVCYEYPEEWVKKLKNAVNLSALEYQLLHSEYGHFLGRQINKFIESYELNHK
;
A
#
# COMPACT_ATOMS: atom_id res chain seq x y z
N MET A 1 -13.17 -1.65 -20.97
CA MET A 1 -11.85 -1.00 -20.79
C MET A 1 -10.95 -1.85 -19.89
N ILE A 2 -9.62 -1.63 -19.88
CA ILE A 2 -8.71 -2.26 -18.92
C ILE A 2 -8.16 -1.19 -17.99
N TYR A 3 -8.26 -1.42 -16.68
CA TYR A 3 -7.69 -0.59 -15.63
C TYR A 3 -6.65 -1.38 -14.87
N LYS A 4 -5.45 -0.82 -14.72
CA LYS A 4 -4.38 -1.42 -13.92
C LYS A 4 -4.23 -0.60 -12.66
N ALA A 5 -4.31 -1.24 -11.50
CA ALA A 5 -4.28 -0.56 -10.21
C ALA A 5 -3.42 -1.32 -9.21
N ILE A 6 -2.75 -0.58 -8.34
CA ILE A 6 -2.13 -1.12 -7.13
C ILE A 6 -3.06 -0.83 -5.95
N GLY A 7 -3.52 -1.89 -5.29
CA GLY A 7 -4.19 -1.80 -4.00
C GLY A 7 -3.16 -1.80 -2.87
N VAL A 8 -3.39 -0.97 -1.86
CA VAL A 8 -2.51 -0.80 -0.69
C VAL A 8 -3.38 -0.87 0.56
N MET A 9 -3.05 -1.74 1.51
CA MET A 9 -3.80 -1.89 2.76
C MET A 9 -2.86 -2.07 3.96
N SER A 10 -3.18 -1.36 5.04
CA SER A 10 -2.52 -1.48 6.34
C SER A 10 -3.57 -1.79 7.39
N GLY A 11 -3.54 -3.01 7.92
CA GLY A 11 -4.46 -3.44 8.96
C GLY A 11 -4.17 -2.79 10.32
N SER A 12 -5.18 -2.65 11.16
CA SER A 12 -5.00 -2.17 12.55
C SER A 12 -4.17 -3.13 13.42
N SER A 13 -3.97 -4.37 12.97
CA SER A 13 -3.03 -5.35 13.53
C SER A 13 -1.58 -4.89 13.46
N LEU A 14 -1.22 -4.06 12.47
CA LEU A 14 0.14 -3.59 12.20
C LEU A 14 1.14 -4.74 12.00
N ASP A 15 0.67 -5.86 11.48
CA ASP A 15 1.45 -7.05 11.11
C ASP A 15 2.17 -6.88 9.78
N GLY A 16 1.56 -6.18 8.82
CA GLY A 16 2.20 -5.88 7.55
C GLY A 16 1.46 -4.86 6.68
N LEU A 17 2.13 -4.51 5.59
CA LEU A 17 1.59 -3.72 4.50
C LEU A 17 1.29 -4.65 3.32
N ASP A 18 0.00 -4.78 3.01
CA ASP A 18 -0.46 -5.56 1.88
C ASP A 18 -0.45 -4.73 0.61
N LEU A 19 0.12 -5.29 -0.46
CA LEU A 19 0.17 -4.71 -1.78
C LEU A 19 -0.33 -5.73 -2.80
N VAL A 20 -1.21 -5.29 -3.70
CA VAL A 20 -1.73 -6.12 -4.79
C VAL A 20 -1.74 -5.33 -6.09
N TYR A 21 -1.33 -5.93 -7.18
CA TYR A 21 -1.46 -5.38 -8.52
C TYR A 21 -2.55 -6.12 -9.27
N VAL A 22 -3.58 -5.40 -9.69
CA VAL A 22 -4.82 -5.96 -10.25
C VAL A 22 -5.12 -5.34 -11.60
N HIS A 23 -5.54 -6.17 -12.55
CA HIS A 23 -6.12 -5.73 -13.81
C HIS A 23 -7.63 -5.90 -13.72
N PHE A 24 -8.36 -4.79 -13.80
CA PHE A 24 -9.81 -4.79 -13.91
C PHE A 24 -10.21 -4.66 -15.38
N HIS A 25 -11.06 -5.57 -15.84
CA HIS A 25 -11.61 -5.57 -17.18
C HIS A 25 -13.09 -5.24 -17.12
N GLU A 26 -13.48 -4.19 -17.82
CA GLU A 26 -14.86 -3.80 -18.01
C GLU A 26 -15.26 -4.11 -19.46
N SER A 27 -16.41 -4.74 -19.66
CA SER A 27 -16.99 -4.99 -20.98
C SER A 27 -18.51 -4.96 -20.91
N ALA A 28 -19.12 -3.97 -21.56
CA ALA A 28 -20.58 -3.77 -21.59
C ALA A 28 -21.24 -3.76 -20.20
N GLY A 29 -20.59 -3.10 -19.23
CA GLY A 29 -21.03 -2.99 -17.84
C GLY A 29 -20.69 -4.21 -16.97
N LYS A 30 -20.08 -5.26 -17.54
CA LYS A 30 -19.62 -6.42 -16.78
C LYS A 30 -18.16 -6.24 -16.38
N TRP A 31 -17.87 -6.49 -15.11
CA TRP A 31 -16.53 -6.39 -14.54
C TRP A 31 -15.95 -7.77 -14.27
N SER A 32 -14.70 -7.98 -14.63
CA SER A 32 -13.86 -9.08 -14.18
C SER A 32 -12.52 -8.55 -13.71
N TYR A 33 -11.77 -9.36 -12.97
CA TYR A 33 -10.46 -8.98 -12.46
C TYR A 33 -9.45 -10.13 -12.54
N GLU A 34 -8.19 -9.77 -12.58
CA GLU A 34 -7.04 -10.66 -12.46
C GLU A 34 -6.06 -10.07 -11.44
N ILE A 35 -5.67 -10.86 -10.44
CA ILE A 35 -4.58 -10.51 -9.53
C ILE A 35 -3.28 -10.95 -10.19
N VAL A 36 -2.47 -9.97 -10.58
CA VAL A 36 -1.21 -10.20 -11.30
C VAL A 36 -0.05 -10.44 -10.34
N ALA A 37 -0.03 -9.71 -9.22
CA ALA A 37 0.96 -9.88 -8.16
C ALA A 37 0.35 -9.49 -6.81
N GLY A 38 0.82 -10.12 -5.74
CA GLY A 38 0.43 -9.79 -4.37
C GLY A 38 1.58 -10.09 -3.40
N VAL A 39 1.75 -9.24 -2.40
CA VAL A 39 2.76 -9.39 -1.35
C VAL A 39 2.27 -8.76 -0.05
N CYS A 40 2.71 -9.32 1.08
CA CYS A 40 2.63 -8.68 2.38
C CYS A 40 4.06 -8.38 2.85
N TYR A 41 4.38 -7.12 3.09
CA TYR A 41 5.65 -6.72 3.70
C TYR A 41 5.44 -6.49 5.19
N GLU A 42 6.16 -7.25 6.03
CA GLU A 42 6.14 -7.04 7.48
C GLU A 42 6.55 -5.60 7.83
N TYR A 43 5.86 -5.01 8.80
CA TYR A 43 6.25 -3.70 9.29
C TYR A 43 7.55 -3.78 10.07
N PRO A 44 8.51 -2.87 9.80
CA PRO A 44 9.63 -2.66 10.71
C PRO A 44 9.11 -2.27 12.10
N GLU A 45 9.75 -2.75 13.17
CA GLU A 45 9.32 -2.45 14.55
C GLU A 45 9.16 -0.94 14.84
N GLU A 46 10.00 -0.12 14.20
CA GLU A 46 9.91 1.34 14.31
C GLU A 46 8.54 1.87 13.84
N TRP A 47 8.04 1.36 12.70
CA TRP A 47 6.73 1.73 12.18
C TRP A 47 5.61 1.24 13.07
N VAL A 48 5.70 0.02 13.60
CA VAL A 48 4.73 -0.49 14.57
C VAL A 48 4.66 0.44 15.79
N LYS A 49 5.79 0.88 16.33
CA LYS A 49 5.86 1.81 17.47
C LYS A 49 5.28 3.19 17.12
N LYS A 50 5.68 3.78 15.99
CA LYS A 50 5.17 5.08 15.52
C LYS A 50 3.65 5.06 15.35
N LEU A 51 3.12 4.05 14.66
CA LEU A 51 1.70 3.94 14.34
C LEU A 51 0.85 3.65 15.59
N LYS A 52 1.33 2.80 16.51
CA LYS A 52 0.63 2.56 17.80
C LYS A 52 0.55 3.82 18.65
N ASN A 53 1.58 4.67 18.63
CA ASN A 53 1.60 5.90 19.41
C ASN A 53 0.85 7.06 18.75
N ALA A 54 0.40 6.93 17.50
CA ALA A 54 -0.18 8.03 16.72
C ALA A 54 -1.38 8.70 17.42
N VAL A 55 -2.18 7.93 18.16
CA VAL A 55 -3.36 8.42 18.90
C VAL A 55 -3.00 9.36 20.07
N ASN A 56 -1.75 9.32 20.54
CA ASN A 56 -1.28 10.14 21.66
C ASN A 56 -0.52 11.39 21.20
N LEU A 57 -0.33 11.57 19.89
CA LEU A 57 0.46 12.67 19.34
C LEU A 57 -0.31 13.99 19.38
N SER A 58 0.43 15.09 19.49
CA SER A 58 -0.13 16.41 19.19
C SER A 58 -0.55 16.51 17.72
N ALA A 59 -1.40 17.49 17.39
CA ALA A 59 -1.83 17.70 16.01
C ALA A 59 -0.65 17.91 15.04
N LEU A 60 0.39 18.63 15.47
CA LEU A 60 1.58 18.85 14.65
C LEU A 60 2.34 17.54 14.39
N GLU A 61 2.63 16.77 15.45
CA GLU A 61 3.34 15.50 15.34
C GLU A 61 2.57 14.47 14.52
N TYR A 62 1.24 14.43 14.67
CA TYR A 62 0.38 13.56 13.88
C TYR A 62 0.47 13.89 12.39
N GLN A 63 0.44 15.17 12.01
CA GLN A 63 0.57 15.59 10.61
C GLN A 63 1.97 15.28 10.05
N LEU A 64 3.02 15.42 10.85
CA LEU A 64 4.38 15.00 10.46
C LEU A 64 4.43 13.48 10.23
N LEU A 65 3.88 12.68 11.16
CA LEU A 65 3.79 11.23 11.01
C LEU A 65 2.97 10.83 9.77
N HIS A 66 1.85 11.52 9.51
CA HIS A 66 1.02 11.29 8.32
C HIS A 66 1.82 11.46 7.03
N SER A 67 2.56 12.56 6.91
CA SER A 67 3.43 12.79 5.73
C SER A 67 4.56 11.77 5.65
N GLU A 68 5.21 11.45 6.77
CA GLU A 68 6.28 10.45 6.82
C GLU A 68 5.77 9.07 6.38
N TYR A 69 4.59 8.69 6.85
CA TYR A 69 3.95 7.43 6.51
C TYR A 69 3.59 7.36 5.02
N GLY A 70 3.08 8.45 4.44
CA GLY A 70 2.89 8.56 2.99
C GLY A 70 4.17 8.29 2.20
N HIS A 71 5.30 8.87 2.62
CA HIS A 71 6.60 8.59 1.99
C HIS A 71 7.05 7.14 2.17
N PHE A 72 6.81 6.54 3.33
CA PHE A 72 7.10 5.12 3.55
C PHE A 72 6.29 4.23 2.61
N LEU A 73 4.97 4.46 2.51
CA LEU A 73 4.10 3.72 1.58
C LEU A 73 4.59 3.85 0.14
N GLY A 74 4.94 5.07 -0.31
CA GLY A 74 5.49 5.29 -1.64
C GLY A 74 6.77 4.48 -1.91
N ARG A 75 7.68 4.41 -0.92
CA ARG A 75 8.89 3.57 -1.04
C ARG A 75 8.56 2.08 -1.12
N GLN A 76 7.61 1.58 -0.32
CA GLN A 76 7.20 0.16 -0.38
C GLN A 76 6.52 -0.17 -1.71
N ILE A 77 5.69 0.74 -2.25
CA ILE A 77 5.05 0.58 -3.56
C ILE A 77 6.09 0.53 -4.67
N ASN A 78 7.09 1.43 -4.68
CA ASN A 78 8.15 1.39 -5.67
C ASN A 78 8.97 0.10 -5.59
N LYS A 79 9.30 -0.35 -4.37
CA LYS A 79 9.97 -1.65 -4.14
C LYS A 79 9.14 -2.81 -4.69
N PHE A 80 7.82 -2.79 -4.51
CA PHE A 80 6.92 -3.80 -5.06
C PHE A 80 6.91 -3.78 -6.58
N ILE A 81 6.83 -2.61 -7.21
CA ILE A 81 6.88 -2.45 -8.67
C ILE A 81 8.19 -3.03 -9.23
N GLU A 82 9.33 -2.72 -8.60
CA GLU A 82 10.64 -3.22 -9.01
C GLU A 82 10.77 -4.74 -8.81
N SER A 83 10.36 -5.25 -7.64
CA SER A 83 10.51 -6.67 -7.27
C SER A 83 9.68 -7.60 -8.16
N TYR A 84 8.58 -7.11 -8.70
CA TYR A 84 7.66 -7.89 -9.54
C TYR A 84 7.65 -7.42 -11.01
N GLU A 85 8.58 -6.55 -11.41
CA GLU A 85 8.72 -6.01 -12.77
C GLU A 85 7.42 -5.40 -13.35
N LEU A 86 6.66 -4.68 -12.53
CA LEU A 86 5.32 -4.16 -12.87
C LEU A 86 5.33 -2.86 -13.67
N ASN A 87 6.52 -2.44 -14.14
CA ASN A 87 6.70 -1.20 -14.88
C ASN A 87 5.83 -1.15 -16.14
N HIS A 88 5.34 0.04 -16.45
CA HIS A 88 4.61 0.26 -17.70
C HIS A 88 5.57 0.02 -18.87
N LYS A 89 5.24 -0.93 -19.73
CA LYS A 89 5.86 -1.08 -21.06
C LYS A 89 5.19 -0.14 -22.05
#